data_AF-A0A3D0S731-F1
#
_entry.id   AF-A0A3D0S731-F1
#
_cell.length_a   1.000
_cell.length_b   1.000
_cell.length_c   1.000
_cell.angle_alpha   90.00
_cell.angle_beta   90.00
_cell.angle_gamma   90.00
#
_symmetry.space_group_name_H-M   'P 1'
#
loop_
_entity.id
_entity.type
_entity.pdbx_description
1 polymer ?
#
loop_
_entity_poly.entity_id
_entity_poly.type
_entity_poly.pdbx_seq_one_letter_code
_entity_poly.pdbx_strand_id
1 'polypeptide(L)'
;GGAQPLAVTMNDGVAICIECDPARIQRRIDHRYLDVQADSLEDAVRMAVDARDAKRPLSIGVLGNAAELLPQLLESDAPIDIVTDQT
;
A
#
# COMPACT_ATOMS: atom_id res chain seq x y z
N GLY A 1 -8.76 -8.76 -2.37
CA GLY A 1 -7.57 -7.88 -2.45
C GLY A 1 -6.32 -8.43 -3.14
N GLY A 2 -5.89 -9.68 -2.88
CA GLY A 2 -4.46 -10.03 -2.93
C GLY A 2 -3.66 -9.84 -4.23
N ALA A 3 -4.30 -9.66 -5.39
CA ALA A 3 -3.61 -9.43 -6.67
C ALA A 3 -3.49 -7.96 -7.07
N GLN A 4 -4.17 -7.04 -6.38
CA GLN A 4 -4.13 -5.60 -6.67
C GLN A 4 -2.72 -5.00 -6.59
N PRO A 5 -1.87 -5.31 -5.58
CA PRO A 5 -0.55 -4.68 -5.50
C PRO A 5 0.33 -5.05 -6.70
N LEU A 6 0.34 -6.32 -7.09
CA LEU A 6 1.04 -6.80 -8.29
C LEU A 6 0.49 -6.16 -9.59
N ALA A 7 -0.83 -6.02 -9.71
CA ALA A 7 -1.42 -5.39 -10.89
C ALA A 7 -0.99 -3.92 -11.04
N VAL A 8 -0.87 -3.18 -9.94
CA VAL A 8 -0.39 -1.79 -9.95
C VAL A 8 1.09 -1.73 -10.32
N THR A 9 1.95 -2.56 -9.71
CA THR A 9 3.39 -2.53 -10.01
C THR A 9 3.71 -3.02 -11.42
N MET A 10 2.91 -3.92 -12.01
CA MET A 10 3.00 -4.30 -13.43
C MET A 10 2.64 -3.16 -14.40
N ASN A 11 1.99 -2.10 -13.92
CA ASN A 11 1.71 -0.87 -14.67
C ASN A 11 2.62 0.29 -14.23
N ASP A 12 3.83 -0.02 -13.72
CA ASP A 12 4.83 0.94 -13.24
C ASP A 12 4.35 1.86 -12.11
N GLY A 13 3.27 1.46 -11.42
CA GLY A 13 2.65 2.24 -10.35
C GLY A 13 3.16 1.92 -8.95
N VAL A 14 2.72 2.72 -8.00
CA VAL A 14 2.95 2.54 -6.56
C VAL A 14 1.63 2.29 -5.86
N ALA A 15 1.60 1.32 -4.94
CA ALA A 15 0.39 0.95 -4.21
C ALA A 15 0.63 0.90 -2.70
N ILE A 16 -0.28 1.52 -1.93
CA ILE A 16 -0.42 1.29 -0.49
C ILE A 16 -1.61 0.35 -0.30
N CYS A 17 -1.42 -0.74 0.43
CA CYS A 17 -2.42 -1.78 0.68
C CYS A 17 -2.64 -1.95 2.18
N ILE A 18 -3.76 -1.43 2.68
CA ILE A 18 -4.16 -1.60 4.09
C ILE A 18 -4.72 -3.01 4.27
N GLU A 19 -4.23 -3.73 5.27
CA GLU A 19 -4.67 -5.09 5.61
C GLU A 19 -4.68 -5.25 7.13
N CYS A 20 -5.75 -5.82 7.68
CA CYS A 20 -5.91 -5.95 9.14
C CYS A 20 -5.30 -7.24 9.69
N ASP A 21 -5.04 -8.23 8.84
CA ASP A 21 -4.44 -9.50 9.22
C ASP A 21 -2.95 -9.56 8.82
N PRO A 22 -2.01 -9.57 9.79
CA PRO A 22 -0.58 -9.62 9.49
C PRO A 22 -0.17 -10.91 8.75
N ALA A 23 -0.87 -12.02 8.95
CA ALA A 23 -0.57 -13.27 8.24
C ALA A 23 -0.87 -13.14 6.73
N ARG A 24 -1.86 -12.33 6.35
CA ARG A 24 -2.17 -12.04 4.94
C ARG A 24 -1.12 -11.15 4.29
N ILE A 25 -0.58 -10.17 5.02
CA ILE A 25 0.53 -9.35 4.55
C ILE A 25 1.74 -10.25 4.28
N GLN A 26 2.15 -11.02 5.28
CA GLN A 26 3.31 -11.91 5.17
C GLN A 26 3.16 -12.89 4.00
N ARG A 27 1.99 -13.54 3.89
CA ARG A 27 1.70 -14.45 2.78
C ARG A 27 1.84 -13.79 1.40
N ARG A 28 1.45 -12.52 1.25
CA ARG A 28 1.60 -11.79 -0.02
C ARG A 28 3.07 -11.49 -0.33
N ILE A 29 3.86 -11.16 0.69
CA ILE A 29 5.32 -10.96 0.55
C ILE A 29 5.98 -12.28 0.12
N ASP A 30 5.69 -13.38 0.82
CA ASP A 30 6.25 -14.70 0.53
C ASP A 30 5.96 -15.16 -0.91
N HIS A 31 4.78 -14.82 -1.42
CA HIS A 31 4.38 -15.12 -2.79
C HIS A 31 4.76 -14.05 -3.82
N ARG A 32 5.44 -12.97 -3.42
CA ARG A 32 5.84 -11.84 -4.29
C ARG A 32 4.66 -11.10 -4.95
N TYR A 33 3.54 -11.04 -4.24
CA TYR A 33 2.37 -10.23 -4.59
C TYR A 33 2.39 -8.85 -3.89
N LEU A 34 3.29 -8.67 -2.93
CA LEU A 34 3.55 -7.44 -2.19
C LEU A 34 5.07 -7.33 -1.99
N ASP A 35 5.65 -6.14 -2.16
CA ASP A 35 7.10 -5.98 -2.10
C ASP A 35 7.61 -5.81 -0.67
N VAL A 36 6.95 -4.94 0.09
CA VAL A 36 7.38 -4.52 1.43
C VAL A 36 6.20 -4.30 2.36
N GLN A 37 6.46 -4.34 3.66
CA GLN A 37 5.55 -3.88 4.71
C GLN A 37 6.14 -2.62 5.34
N ALA A 38 5.33 -1.59 5.53
CA ALA A 38 5.71 -0.37 6.24
C ALA A 38 5.43 -0.51 7.74
N ASP A 39 6.18 0.24 8.54
CA ASP A 39 6.06 0.22 10.00
C ASP A 39 4.86 1.05 10.51
N SER A 40 4.39 2.01 9.71
CA SER A 40 3.26 2.87 10.01
C SER A 40 2.60 3.42 8.74
N LEU A 41 1.44 4.08 8.89
CA LEU A 41 0.78 4.78 7.79
C LEU A 41 1.64 5.91 7.22
N GLU A 42 2.30 6.68 8.10
CA GLU A 42 3.21 7.77 7.71
C GLU A 42 4.40 7.24 6.92
N ASP A 43 5.00 6.13 7.38
CA ASP A 43 6.11 5.48 6.71
C ASP A 43 5.70 4.98 5.32
N ALA A 44 4.51 4.41 5.21
CA ALA A 44 3.97 3.96 3.93
C ALA A 44 3.78 5.10 2.93
N VAL A 45 3.25 6.25 3.37
CA VAL A 45 3.08 7.43 2.51
C VAL A 45 4.44 7.96 2.07
N ARG A 46 5.42 8.06 2.98
CA ARG A 46 6.79 8.48 2.66
C ARG A 46 7.41 7.56 1.62
N MET A 47 7.37 6.24 1.84
CA MET A 47 7.89 5.25 0.90
C MET A 47 7.21 5.33 -0.47
N ALA A 48 5.90 5.57 -0.50
CA ALA A 48 5.13 5.68 -1.73
C ALA A 48 5.53 6.92 -2.54
N VAL A 49 5.66 8.07 -1.87
CA VAL A 49 6.11 9.34 -2.47
C VAL A 49 7.52 9.21 -3.03
N ASP A 50 8.46 8.67 -2.24
CA ASP A 50 9.84 8.46 -2.65
C ASP A 50 9.92 7.55 -3.89
N ALA A 51 9.11 6.48 -3.93
CA ALA A 51 9.06 5.53 -5.04
C ALA A 51 8.43 6.16 -6.31
N ARG A 52 7.33 6.90 -6.15
CA ARG A 52 6.66 7.63 -7.24
C ARG A 52 7.61 8.64 -7.88
N ASP A 53 8.28 9.46 -7.08
CA ASP A 53 9.17 10.52 -7.57
C ASP A 53 10.42 9.93 -8.26
N ALA A 54 10.88 8.78 -7.78
CA ALA A 54 11.94 8.00 -8.42
C ALA A 54 11.48 7.16 -9.63
N LYS A 55 10.18 7.18 -9.98
CA LYS A 55 9.57 6.33 -11.03
C LYS A 55 9.89 4.84 -10.86
N ARG A 56 9.84 4.37 -9.61
CA ARG A 56 10.12 2.98 -9.25
C ARG A 56 8.81 2.34 -8.78
N PRO A 57 8.32 1.28 -9.44
CA PRO A 57 7.15 0.57 -8.96
C PRO A 57 7.41 -0.02 -7.58
N LEU A 58 6.42 0.09 -6.70
CA LEU A 58 6.52 -0.41 -5.32
C LEU A 58 5.13 -0.67 -4.75
N SER A 59 4.95 -1.85 -4.16
CA SER A 59 3.75 -2.22 -3.42
C SER A 59 4.04 -2.36 -1.92
N ILE A 60 3.27 -1.63 -1.11
CA ILE A 60 3.55 -1.39 0.31
C ILE A 60 2.34 -1.86 1.12
N GLY A 61 2.53 -2.83 2.01
CA GLY A 61 1.50 -3.24 2.96
C GLY A 61 1.54 -2.40 4.23
N VAL A 62 0.38 -2.05 4.76
CA VAL A 62 0.25 -1.38 6.07
C VAL A 62 -0.71 -2.19 6.92
N LEU A 63 -0.25 -2.59 8.11
CA LEU A 63 -1.09 -3.29 9.06
C LEU A 63 -2.08 -2.29 9.71
N GLY A 64 -3.37 -2.52 9.54
CA GLY A 64 -4.41 -1.72 10.18
C GLY A 64 -5.80 -1.91 9.57
N ASN A 65 -6.78 -1.20 10.11
CA ASN A 65 -8.14 -1.22 9.60
C ASN A 65 -8.35 -0.10 8.57
N ALA A 66 -8.82 -0.43 7.38
CA ALA A 66 -9.11 0.55 6.33
C ALA A 66 -10.13 1.61 6.78
N ALA A 67 -11.10 1.24 7.63
CA ALA A 67 -12.08 2.17 8.18
C ALA A 67 -11.46 3.24 9.12
N GLU A 68 -10.26 2.98 9.65
CA GLU A 68 -9.54 3.91 10.54
C GLU A 68 -8.45 4.68 9.79
N LEU A 69 -7.72 4.00 8.90
CA LEU A 69 -6.56 4.58 8.22
C LEU A 69 -6.94 5.41 6.99
N LEU A 70 -8.02 5.06 6.28
CA LEU A 70 -8.43 5.82 5.10
C LEU A 70 -8.90 7.25 5.46
N PRO A 71 -9.67 7.48 6.54
CA PRO A 71 -9.93 8.82 7.05
C PRO A 71 -8.67 9.60 7.42
N GLN A 72 -7.67 8.95 8.04
CA GLN A 72 -6.41 9.61 8.40
C GLN A 72 -5.64 10.06 7.15
N LEU A 73 -5.60 9.25 6.09
CA LEU A 73 -5.02 9.64 4.81
C LEU A 73 -5.71 10.89 4.23
N LEU A 74 -7.05 10.93 4.30
CA LEU A 74 -7.84 12.07 3.85
C LEU A 74 -7.56 13.33 4.68
N GLU A 75 -7.54 13.21 6.01
CA GLU A 75 -7.24 14.32 6.92
C GLU A 75 -5.82 14.88 6.73
N SER A 76 -4.87 14.02 6.36
CA SER A 76 -3.47 14.40 6.10
C SER A 76 -3.22 15.00 4.71
N ASP A 77 -4.25 15.09 3.85
CA ASP A 77 -4.14 15.49 2.44
C ASP A 77 -3.06 14.68 1.69
N ALA A 78 -3.01 13.37 1.97
CA ALA A 78 -2.03 12.48 1.35
C ALA A 78 -2.17 12.51 -0.18
N PRO A 79 -1.05 12.55 -0.94
CA PRO A 79 -1.09 12.70 -2.40
C PRO A 79 -1.46 11.36 -3.07
N ILE A 80 -2.75 11.02 -3.06
CA ILE A 80 -3.31 9.78 -3.59
C ILE A 80 -4.06 10.04 -4.89
N ASP A 81 -3.63 9.38 -5.97
CA ASP A 81 -4.24 9.55 -7.30
C ASP A 81 -5.52 8.71 -7.50
N ILE A 82 -5.54 7.49 -6.94
CA ILE A 82 -6.60 6.50 -7.16
C ILE A 82 -6.91 5.81 -5.83
N VAL A 83 -8.20 5.62 -5.54
CA VAL A 83 -8.69 4.88 -4.39
C VAL A 83 -9.65 3.78 -4.85
N THR A 84 -9.48 2.58 -4.30
CA THR A 84 -10.37 1.43 -4.52
C THR A 84 -10.37 0.55 -3.27
N ASP A 85 -11.38 -0.31 -3.12
CA ASP A 85 -11.50 -1.25 -2.01
C ASP A 85 -11.79 -2.67 -2.50
N GLN A 86 -11.22 -3.65 -1.79
CA GLN A 86 -11.50 -5.08 -1.98
C GLN A 86 -11.23 -5.88 -0.70
N THR A 87 -11.83 -5.41 0.40
CA THR A 87 -11.79 -6.03 1.73
C THR A 87 -12.37 -7.46 1.74
#